data_AF-A0A0H2X604-F1
#
_entry.id   AF-A0A0H2X604-F1
#
_cell.length_a   1.000
_cell.length_b   1.000
_cell.length_c   1.000
_cell.angle_alpha   90.00
_cell.angle_beta   90.00
_cell.angle_gamma   90.00
#
_symmetry.space_group_name_H-M   'P 1'
#
loop_
_entity.id
_entity.type
_entity.pdbx_description
1 polymer ?
#
loop_
_entity_poly.entity_id
_entity_poly.type
_entity_poly.pdbx_seq_one_letter_code
_entity_poly.pdbx_strand_id
1 'polypeptide(L)'
;MLAHRSDADGRQVQVLLGADDKHVRFRSAISVRRTGEHTLAVTMATQVHCRNLFGHLYMAAIHRTHRHYIMPAMLGSAARQVLETAQHAQASWRPQPA
;
A
#
# COMPACT_ATOMS: atom_id res chain seq x y z
N MET A 1 13.24 -2.39 -6.26
CA MET A 1 13.52 -1.00 -5.85
C MET A 1 12.58 -0.64 -4.73
N LEU A 2 13.07 -0.07 -3.63
CA LEU A 2 12.25 0.45 -2.54
C LEU A 2 12.58 1.93 -2.38
N ALA A 3 11.56 2.77 -2.30
CA ALA A 3 11.72 4.19 -2.00
C ALA A 3 10.63 4.63 -1.04
N HIS A 4 10.94 5.62 -0.21
CA HIS A 4 10.02 6.20 0.74
C HIS A 4 10.15 7.73 0.68
N ARG A 5 9.02 8.43 0.78
CA ARG A 5 8.96 9.88 0.87
C ARG A 5 7.94 10.27 1.93
N SER A 6 8.34 11.21 2.79
CA SER A 6 7.43 11.94 3.67
C SER A 6 7.28 13.36 3.16
N ASP A 7 6.11 13.95 3.39
CA ASP A 7 5.91 15.37 3.16
C ASP A 7 6.53 16.22 4.29
N ALA A 8 6.84 17.49 4.01
CA ALA A 8 7.50 18.39 4.96
C ALA A 8 6.70 18.59 6.25
N ASP A 9 5.38 18.64 6.12
CA ASP A 9 4.45 18.80 7.26
C ASP A 9 4.21 17.49 8.03
N GLY A 10 4.83 16.37 7.62
CA GLY A 10 4.68 15.05 8.24
C GLY A 10 3.27 14.44 8.11
N ARG A 11 2.35 15.07 7.38
CA ARG A 11 0.96 14.62 7.25
C ARG A 11 0.75 13.51 6.23
N GLN A 12 1.74 13.25 5.40
CA GLN A 12 1.69 12.22 4.37
C GLN A 12 3.00 11.45 4.30
N VAL A 13 2.90 10.14 4.19
CA VAL A 13 4.00 9.22 3.91
C VAL A 13 3.61 8.38 2.71
N GLN A 14 4.56 8.17 1.79
CA GLN A 14 4.40 7.30 0.64
C GLN A 14 5.58 6.35 0.55
N VAL A 15 5.29 5.08 0.28
CA VAL A 15 6.26 4.04 0.01
C VAL A 15 6.03 3.52 -1.41
N LEU A 16 7.09 3.48 -2.20
CA LEU A 16 7.11 2.90 -3.53
C LEU A 16 7.90 1.60 -3.49
N LEU A 17 7.24 0.52 -3.91
CA LEU A 17 7.83 -0.81 -4.07
C LEU A 17 7.92 -1.14 -5.55
N GLY A 18 9.02 -1.79 -5.94
CA GLY A 18 9.28 -2.21 -7.31
C GLY A 18 9.79 -3.64 -7.36
N ALA A 19 9.13 -4.46 -8.18
CA ALA A 19 9.39 -5.89 -8.36
C ALA A 19 9.42 -6.22 -9.85
N ASP A 20 10.49 -5.81 -10.54
CA ASP A 20 10.64 -6.07 -11.98
C ASP A 20 10.96 -7.54 -12.23
N ASP A 21 10.39 -8.11 -13.29
CA ASP A 21 10.73 -9.44 -13.79
C ASP A 21 11.04 -9.40 -15.30
N LYS A 22 11.17 -10.59 -15.92
CA LYS A 22 11.47 -10.73 -17.34
C LYS A 22 10.34 -10.26 -18.28
N HIS A 23 9.10 -10.20 -17.80
CA HIS A 23 7.91 -9.90 -18.60
C HIS A 23 7.33 -8.52 -18.32
N VAL A 24 7.46 -8.02 -17.10
CA VAL A 24 6.83 -6.80 -16.62
C VAL A 24 7.77 -6.00 -15.73
N ARG A 25 7.59 -4.68 -15.76
CA ARG A 25 8.07 -3.79 -14.71
C ARG A 25 6.90 -3.45 -13.81
N PHE A 26 7.00 -3.82 -12.55
CA PHE A 26 5.94 -3.63 -11.57
C PHE A 26 6.32 -2.54 -10.57
N ARG A 27 5.43 -1.57 -10.37
CA ARG A 27 5.55 -0.55 -9.34
C ARG A 27 4.25 -0.49 -8.56
N SER A 28 4.33 -0.54 -7.24
CA SER A 28 3.20 -0.31 -6.35
C SER A 28 3.55 0.80 -5.37
N ALA A 29 2.69 1.80 -5.27
CA ALA A 29 2.81 2.89 -4.32
C ALA A 29 1.70 2.77 -3.29
N ILE A 30 2.06 2.87 -2.02
CA ILE A 30 1.13 2.97 -0.90
C ILE A 30 1.36 4.33 -0.26
N SER A 31 0.31 5.14 -0.15
CA SER A 31 0.37 6.42 0.56
C SER A 31 -0.62 6.44 1.71
N VAL A 32 -0.16 6.94 2.85
CA VAL A 32 -0.96 7.21 4.03
C VAL A 32 -0.98 8.71 4.24
N ARG A 33 -2.16 9.31 4.33
CA ARG A 33 -2.35 10.74 4.57
C ARG A 33 -3.31 10.97 5.72
N ARG A 34 -2.95 11.86 6.65
CA ARG A 34 -3.84 12.30 7.72
C ARG A 34 -4.88 13.27 7.19
N THR A 35 -6.16 12.87 7.24
CA THR A 35 -7.30 13.67 6.77
C THR A 35 -8.10 14.30 7.91
N GLY A 36 -7.93 13.83 9.15
CA GLY A 36 -8.52 14.40 10.36
C GLY A 36 -7.70 14.07 11.61
N GLU A 37 -8.19 14.42 12.80
CA GLU A 37 -7.46 14.08 14.04
C GLU A 37 -7.25 12.56 14.17
N HIS A 38 -8.29 11.77 13.92
CA HIS A 38 -8.28 10.31 14.04
C HIS A 38 -8.58 9.59 12.72
N THR A 39 -8.41 10.27 11.59
CA THR A 39 -8.74 9.71 10.26
C THR A 39 -7.51 9.73 9.36
N LEU A 40 -7.25 8.57 8.75
CA LEU A 40 -6.19 8.35 7.78
C LEU A 40 -6.82 7.90 6.46
N ALA A 41 -6.43 8.55 5.37
CA ALA A 41 -6.68 8.05 4.02
C ALA A 41 -5.49 7.18 3.61
N VAL A 42 -5.77 5.91 3.31
CA VAL A 42 -4.79 4.99 2.75
C VAL A 42 -5.13 4.78 1.28
N THR A 43 -4.18 5.02 0.40
CA THR A 43 -4.34 4.86 -1.05
C THR A 43 -3.25 3.94 -1.57
N MET A 44 -3.64 3.03 -2.45
CA MET A 44 -2.73 2.14 -3.15
C MET A 44 -2.88 2.33 -4.65
N ALA A 45 -1.77 2.53 -5.34
CA ALA A 45 -1.70 2.57 -6.79
C ALA A 45 -0.73 1.50 -7.27
N THR A 46 -1.05 0.85 -8.37
CA THR A 46 -0.19 -0.14 -8.99
C THR A 46 -0.08 0.15 -10.48
N GLN A 47 1.14 0.24 -10.96
CA GLN A 47 1.46 0.42 -12.38
C GLN A 47 2.28 -0.78 -12.85
N VAL A 48 1.85 -1.36 -13.97
CA VAL A 48 2.55 -2.47 -14.60
C VAL A 48 2.83 -2.11 -16.05
N HIS A 49 4.10 -2.19 -16.45
CA HIS A 49 4.52 -1.98 -17.83
C HIS A 49 5.01 -3.30 -18.43
N CYS A 50 4.31 -3.80 -19.44
CA CYS A 50 4.64 -5.05 -20.10
C CYS A 50 5.80 -4.88 -21.09
N ARG A 51 6.80 -5.76 -21.00
CA ARG A 51 8.01 -5.72 -21.83
C ARG A 51 7.93 -6.59 -23.08
N ASN A 52 7.02 -7.55 -23.12
CA ASN A 52 6.87 -8.50 -24.21
C ASN A 52 5.40 -8.96 -24.35
N LEU A 53 5.11 -9.69 -25.44
CA LEU A 53 3.76 -10.16 -25.74
C LEU A 53 3.19 -11.07 -24.66
N PHE A 54 4.03 -11.92 -24.06
CA PHE A 54 3.61 -12.78 -22.94
C PHE A 54 3.12 -11.94 -21.75
N GLY A 55 3.84 -10.89 -21.37
CA GLY A 55 3.43 -9.97 -20.31
C GLY A 55 2.09 -9.29 -20.61
N HIS A 56 1.85 -8.89 -21.86
CA HIS A 56 0.58 -8.30 -22.27
C HIS A 56 -0.58 -9.30 -22.15
N LEU A 57 -0.39 -10.54 -22.63
CA LEU A 57 -1.42 -11.58 -22.54
C LEU A 57 -1.75 -11.94 -21.08
N TYR A 58 -0.71 -12.10 -20.26
CA TYR A 58 -0.83 -12.38 -18.83
C TYR A 58 -1.56 -11.26 -18.09
N MET A 59 -1.15 -9.99 -18.31
CA MET A 59 -1.83 -8.84 -17.70
C MET A 59 -3.28 -8.72 -18.17
N ALA A 60 -3.58 -8.94 -19.45
CA ALA A 60 -4.95 -8.91 -19.95
C ALA A 60 -5.85 -9.91 -19.23
N ALA A 61 -5.33 -11.11 -18.96
CA ALA A 61 -6.08 -12.15 -18.24
C ALA A 61 -6.36 -11.77 -16.77
N ILE A 62 -5.38 -11.19 -16.06
CA ILE A 62 -5.51 -10.97 -14.61
C ILE A 62 -5.95 -9.56 -14.21
N HIS A 63 -5.83 -8.56 -15.10
CA HIS A 63 -5.97 -7.14 -14.76
C HIS A 63 -7.32 -6.82 -14.10
N ARG A 64 -8.41 -7.39 -14.62
CA ARG A 64 -9.76 -7.16 -14.08
C ARG A 64 -9.88 -7.67 -12.64
N THR A 65 -9.51 -8.94 -12.42
CA THR A 65 -9.55 -9.57 -11.10
C THR A 65 -8.63 -8.87 -10.12
N HIS A 66 -7.43 -8.50 -10.58
CA HIS A 66 -6.45 -7.82 -9.75
C HIS A 66 -6.98 -6.46 -9.27
N ARG A 67 -7.55 -5.65 -10.17
CA ARG A 67 -8.09 -4.32 -9.85
C ARG A 67 -9.32 -4.38 -8.94
N HIS A 68 -10.21 -5.35 -9.14
CA HIS A 68 -11.50 -5.37 -8.44
C HIS A 68 -11.47 -6.15 -7.12
N TYR A 69 -10.58 -7.14 -6.98
CA TYR A 69 -10.56 -8.03 -5.82
C TYR A 69 -9.22 -8.03 -5.10
N ILE A 70 -8.12 -8.25 -5.81
CA ILE A 70 -6.81 -8.44 -5.17
C ILE A 70 -6.32 -7.14 -4.53
N MET A 71 -6.33 -6.02 -5.26
CA MET A 71 -5.88 -4.73 -4.72
C MET A 71 -6.70 -4.27 -3.51
N PRO A 72 -8.05 -4.24 -3.55
CA PRO A 72 -8.83 -3.83 -2.38
C PRO A 72 -8.65 -4.77 -1.18
N ALA A 73 -8.58 -6.08 -1.40
CA ALA A 73 -8.37 -7.06 -0.32
C ALA A 73 -6.99 -6.91 0.34
N MET A 74 -5.93 -6.74 -0.46
CA MET A 74 -4.57 -6.51 0.05
C MET A 74 -4.50 -5.20 0.83
N LEU A 75 -5.07 -4.11 0.29
CA LEU A 75 -5.09 -2.82 0.97
C LEU A 75 -5.88 -2.88 2.28
N GLY A 76 -7.05 -3.51 2.27
CA GLY A 76 -7.88 -3.67 3.46
C GLY A 76 -7.26 -4.58 4.51
N SER A 77 -6.46 -5.58 4.11
CA SER A 77 -5.68 -6.42 5.03
C SER A 77 -4.55 -5.62 5.68
N ALA A 78 -3.77 -4.89 4.88
CA ALA A 78 -2.68 -4.06 5.39
C ALA A 78 -3.20 -2.96 6.34
N ALA A 79 -4.30 -2.30 5.98
CA ALA A 79 -4.92 -1.29 6.83
C ALA A 79 -5.37 -1.86 8.19
N ARG A 80 -5.96 -3.07 8.21
CA ARG A 80 -6.32 -3.76 9.45
C ARG A 80 -5.11 -4.06 10.32
N GLN A 81 -4.04 -4.62 9.75
CA GLN A 81 -2.81 -4.92 10.49
C GLN A 81 -2.18 -3.66 11.11
N VAL A 82 -2.19 -2.54 10.38
CA VAL A 82 -1.68 -1.27 10.90
C VAL A 82 -2.52 -0.79 12.09
N LEU A 83 -3.85 -0.89 12.00
CA LEU A 83 -4.76 -0.51 13.09
C LEU A 83 -4.56 -1.40 14.32
N GLU A 84 -4.49 -2.72 14.14
CA GLU A 84 -4.23 -3.69 15.21
C GLU A 84 -2.88 -3.39 15.90
N THR A 85 -1.83 -3.14 15.13
CA THR A 85 -0.50 -2.79 15.65
C THR A 85 -0.54 -1.47 16.43
N ALA A 86 -1.25 -0.46 15.93
CA ALA A 86 -1.40 0.83 16.61
C ALA A 86 -2.18 0.69 17.93
N GLN A 87 -3.24 -0.12 17.96
CA GLN A 87 -4.00 -0.41 19.17
C GLN A 87 -3.15 -1.13 20.22
N HIS A 88 -2.37 -2.12 19.82
CA HIS A 88 -1.44 -2.81 20.73
C HIS A 88 -0.38 -1.87 21.30
N ALA A 89 0.21 -1.02 20.46
CA ALA A 89 1.18 -0.01 20.91
C ALA A 89 0.55 1.02 21.87
N GLN A 90 -0.71 1.40 21.64
CA GLN A 90 -1.42 2.32 22.51
C GLN A 90 -1.80 1.69 23.86
N ALA A 91 -2.17 0.40 23.86
CA ALA A 91 -2.45 -0.37 25.07
C ALA A 91 -1.19 -0.57 25.92
N SER A 92 -0.04 -0.83 25.30
CA SER A 92 1.23 -1.00 26.02
C SER A 92 1.78 0.32 26.58
N TRP A 93 1.44 1.46 25.97
CA TRP A 93 1.88 2.78 26.43
C TRP A 93 1.01 3.39 27.54
N ARG A 94 -0.27 3.01 27.66
CA ARG A 94 -1.17 3.58 28.68
C ARG A 94 -0.60 3.31 30.09
N PRO A 95 -0.20 4.36 30.85
CA PRO A 95 0.33 4.16 32.19
C PRO A 95 -0.74 3.56 33.10
N GLN A 96 -0.35 2.58 33.93
CA GLN A 96 -1.23 2.00 34.93
C GLN A 96 -1.73 3.11 35.87
N PRO A 97 -3.05 3.20 36.14
CA PRO A 97 -3.52 4.09 37.20
C PRO A 97 -2.94 3.62 38.55
N ALA A 98 -2.41 4.57 39.31
CA ALA A 98 -1.85 4.37 40.65
C ALA A 98 -2.95 4.00 41.67
#